data_AF-A0A2T1A642-F1
#
_entry.id   AF-A0A2T1A642-F1
#
_cell.length_a   1.000
_cell.length_b   1.000
_cell.length_c   1.000
_cell.angle_alpha   90.00
_cell.angle_beta   90.00
_cell.angle_gamma   90.00
#
_symmetry.space_group_name_H-M   'P 1'
#
loop_
_entity.id
_entity.type
_entity.pdbx_description
1 polymer ?
#
loop_
_entity_poly.entity_id
_entity_poly.type
_entity_poly.pdbx_seq_one_letter_code
_entity_poly.pdbx_strand_id
1 'polypeptide(L)'
;MPTPTLANHSSNDDAQFHVQRAGTTATLTITGLLTGPHVQSLREMLEWLSTQGLSAVTINLDVSAGVGAAVLRLLRLSRSKLRGQGGDLVARSADPNIMEMLALIGLGEHNAANAAEGHRTR
;
A
#
# COMPACT_ATOMS: atom_id res chain seq x y z
N MET A 1 20.70 -8.89 -4.91
CA MET A 1 20.28 -7.48 -4.80
C MET A 1 19.96 -7.22 -3.34
N PRO A 2 20.51 -6.17 -2.70
CA PRO A 2 20.30 -5.92 -1.28
C PRO A 2 18.86 -5.47 -1.03
N THR A 3 18.20 -6.13 -0.08
CA THR A 3 16.94 -5.70 0.53
C THR A 3 17.14 -4.30 1.12
N PRO A 4 16.17 -3.36 1.02
CA PRO A 4 16.28 -2.10 1.73
C PRO A 4 16.39 -2.39 3.24
N THR A 5 17.51 -2.01 3.84
CA THR A 5 17.70 -2.06 5.29
C THR A 5 16.84 -0.97 5.90
N LEU A 6 15.63 -1.32 6.34
CA LEU A 6 14.85 -0.47 7.22
C LEU A 6 15.65 -0.28 8.50
N ALA A 7 16.13 0.94 8.74
CA ALA A 7 16.76 1.30 10.00
C ALA A 7 15.71 1.13 11.10
N ASN A 8 15.91 0.10 11.94
CA ASN A 8 15.00 -0.27 13.01
C ASN A 8 15.13 0.75 14.16
N HIS A 9 14.53 1.94 13.99
CA HIS A 9 14.40 2.92 15.07
C HIS A 9 13.19 2.53 15.94
N SER A 10 13.40 1.56 16.83
CA SER A 10 12.39 1.15 17.81
C SER A 10 12.20 2.21 18.90
N SER A 11 11.37 3.21 18.61
CA SER A 11 10.59 3.90 19.65
C SER A 11 9.21 3.24 19.70
N ASN A 12 8.63 3.08 20.88
CA ASN A 12 7.37 2.35 21.09
C ASN A 12 6.12 2.99 20.42
N ASP A 13 6.31 4.12 19.72
CA ASP A 13 5.31 4.92 19.00
C ASP A 13 5.60 4.98 17.47
N ASP A 14 6.60 4.24 16.99
CA ASP A 14 7.08 4.30 15.60
C ASP A 14 6.24 3.42 14.67
N ALA A 15 6.06 3.82 13.40
CA ALA A 15 5.31 2.99 12.45
C ALA A 15 6.15 1.79 12.02
N GLN A 16 5.61 0.59 12.19
CA GLN A 16 6.29 -0.64 11.77
C GLN A 16 5.79 -1.09 10.40
N PHE A 17 6.74 -1.51 9.55
CA PHE A 17 6.46 -1.98 8.20
C PHE A 17 6.87 -3.44 8.07
N HIS A 18 5.90 -4.29 7.75
CA HIS A 18 6.13 -5.72 7.54
C HIS A 18 5.76 -6.11 6.11
N VAL A 19 6.72 -6.64 5.36
CA VAL A 19 6.51 -7.08 3.97
C VAL A 19 6.51 -8.60 3.92
N GLN A 20 5.42 -9.18 3.43
CA GLN A 20 5.30 -10.59 3.11
C GLN A 20 5.16 -10.74 1.61
N ARG A 21 5.94 -11.64 1.01
CA ARG A 21 5.87 -11.92 -0.43
C ARG A 21 5.50 -13.38 -0.66
N ALA A 22 4.56 -13.59 -1.58
CA ALA A 22 4.17 -14.91 -2.06
C ALA A 22 4.12 -14.87 -3.60
N GLY A 23 5.20 -15.36 -4.24
CA GLY A 23 5.33 -15.35 -5.70
C GLY A 23 5.31 -13.93 -6.29
N THR A 24 4.31 -13.66 -7.14
CA THR A 24 4.07 -12.36 -7.77
C THR A 24 3.17 -11.44 -6.96
N THR A 25 2.84 -11.82 -5.73
CA THR A 25 2.03 -11.02 -4.81
C THR A 25 2.86 -10.57 -3.61
N ALA A 26 2.56 -9.38 -3.10
CA ALA A 26 3.12 -8.88 -1.86
C ALA A 26 2.04 -8.27 -0.97
N THR A 27 2.19 -8.44 0.34
CA THR A 27 1.38 -7.79 1.36
C THR A 27 2.31 -6.94 2.22
N LEU A 28 2.05 -5.63 2.26
CA LEU A 28 2.70 -4.70 3.16
C LEU A 28 1.73 -4.38 4.30
N THR A 29 2.11 -4.70 5.53
CA THR A 29 1.35 -4.33 6.73
C THR A 29 2.05 -3.18 7.43
N ILE A 30 1.31 -2.11 7.68
CA ILE A 30 1.79 -0.90 8.36
C ILE A 30 1.01 -0.78 9.67
N THR A 31 1.72 -0.80 10.79
CA THR A 31 1.12 -0.67 12.14
C THR A 31 1.68 0.55 12.85
N GLY A 32 0.91 1.15 13.77
CA GLY A 32 1.37 2.26 14.62
C GLY A 32 1.11 3.65 14.05
N LEU A 33 1.94 4.63 14.43
CA LEU A 33 1.72 6.05 14.12
C LEU A 33 2.50 6.50 12.88
N LEU A 34 1.78 6.80 11.81
CA LEU A 34 2.37 7.18 10.52
C LEU A 34 2.69 8.68 10.45
N THR A 35 3.91 9.06 10.86
CA THR A 35 4.41 10.45 10.80
C THR A 35 5.18 10.76 9.50
N GLY A 36 5.59 12.02 9.30
CA GLY A 36 6.28 12.49 8.09
C GLY A 36 7.47 11.63 7.62
N PRO A 37 8.44 11.28 8.49
CA PRO A 37 9.54 10.37 8.14
C PRO A 37 9.07 9.00 7.63
N HIS A 38 8.02 8.44 8.24
CA HIS A 38 7.43 7.16 7.82
C HIS A 38 6.79 7.25 6.42
N VAL A 39 6.26 8.41 6.03
CA VAL A 39 5.74 8.65 4.68
C VAL A 39 6.86 8.51 3.63
N GLN A 40 8.09 8.95 3.96
CA GLN A 40 9.24 8.78 3.09
C GLN A 40 9.65 7.31 2.98
N SER A 41 9.73 6.58 4.11
CA SER A 41 10.02 5.14 4.10
C SER A 41 8.97 4.34 3.34
N LEU A 42 7.69 4.72 3.47
CA LEU A 42 6.60 4.12 2.69
C LEU A 42 6.80 4.35 1.19
N ARG A 43 7.15 5.57 0.77
CA ARG A 43 7.45 5.88 -0.62
C ARG A 43 8.54 4.97 -1.17
N GLU A 44 9.69 4.89 -0.48
CA GLU A 44 10.83 4.08 -0.93
C GLU A 44 10.45 2.60 -1.06
N MET A 45 9.63 2.10 -0.13
CA MET A 45 9.17 0.72 -0.14
C MET A 45 8.20 0.43 -1.29
N LEU A 46 7.27 1.35 -1.57
CA LEU A 46 6.37 1.22 -2.72
C LEU A 46 7.11 1.32 -4.05
N GLU A 47 8.12 2.19 -4.12
CA GLU A 47 9.00 2.27 -5.28
C GLU A 47 9.77 0.97 -5.47
N TRP A 48 10.36 0.42 -4.41
CA TRP A 48 11.01 -0.89 -4.45
C TRP A 48 10.03 -1.98 -4.91
N LEU A 49 8.85 -2.12 -4.29
CA LEU A 49 7.83 -3.11 -4.69
C LEU A 49 7.43 -2.97 -6.16
N SER A 50 7.31 -1.75 -6.69
CA SER A 50 6.99 -1.50 -8.10
C SER A 50 8.08 -1.94 -9.09
N THR A 51 9.29 -2.22 -8.62
CA THR A 51 10.38 -2.78 -9.47
C THR A 51 10.41 -4.30 -9.48
N GLN A 52 9.63 -4.96 -8.62
CA GLN A 52 9.72 -6.41 -8.40
C GLN A 52 8.86 -7.25 -9.36
N GLY A 53 8.19 -6.63 -10.34
CA GLY A 53 7.32 -7.33 -11.31
C GLY A 53 6.10 -7.98 -10.64
N LEU A 54 5.53 -7.33 -9.62
CA LEU A 54 4.40 -7.86 -8.86
C LEU A 54 3.10 -7.68 -9.64
N SER A 55 2.28 -8.73 -9.67
CA SER A 55 0.93 -8.71 -10.23
C SER A 55 -0.09 -8.14 -9.25
N ALA A 56 0.18 -8.23 -7.94
CA ALA A 56 -0.69 -7.67 -6.92
C ALA A 56 0.08 -7.21 -5.69
N VAL A 57 -0.27 -6.04 -5.16
CA VAL A 57 0.22 -5.52 -3.89
C VAL A 57 -0.97 -5.18 -2.99
N THR A 58 -1.02 -5.79 -1.82
CA THR A 58 -2.00 -5.46 -0.78
C THR A 58 -1.32 -4.65 0.31
N ILE A 59 -1.95 -3.56 0.75
CA ILE A 59 -1.44 -2.72 1.84
C ILE A 59 -2.46 -2.73 2.97
N ASN A 60 -2.09 -3.29 4.11
CA ASN A 60 -2.89 -3.25 5.32
C ASN A 60 -2.45 -2.05 6.16
N LEU A 61 -3.36 -1.10 6.35
CA LEU A 61 -3.17 0.12 7.14
C LEU A 61 -3.82 -0.08 8.51
N ASP A 62 -3.05 -0.52 9.49
CA ASP A 62 -3.45 -0.66 10.88
C ASP A 62 -2.83 0.47 11.71
N VAL A 63 -3.20 1.70 11.35
CA VAL A 63 -2.58 2.93 11.88
C VAL A 63 -3.51 3.63 12.87
N SER A 64 -2.94 4.15 13.96
CA SER A 64 -3.71 4.69 15.09
C SER A 64 -4.20 6.14 14.89
N ALA A 65 -3.63 6.91 13.96
CA ALA A 65 -3.94 8.35 13.79
C ALA A 65 -4.54 8.72 12.42
N GLY A 66 -5.15 7.75 11.73
CA GLY A 66 -5.70 7.99 10.39
C GLY A 66 -4.63 8.09 9.30
N VAL A 67 -5.08 8.34 8.07
CA VAL A 67 -4.22 8.40 6.89
C VAL A 67 -4.32 9.78 6.26
N GLY A 68 -3.22 10.53 6.27
CA GLY A 68 -3.16 11.87 5.70
C GLY A 68 -3.17 11.87 4.16
N ALA A 69 -3.48 13.03 3.57
CA ALA A 69 -3.53 13.24 2.13
C ALA A 69 -2.23 12.86 1.39
N ALA A 70 -1.07 13.03 2.04
CA ALA A 70 0.23 12.65 1.48
C ALA A 70 0.32 11.13 1.24
N VAL A 71 -0.12 10.31 2.21
CA VAL A 71 -0.14 8.85 2.09
C VAL A 71 -1.16 8.44 1.03
N LEU A 72 -2.37 8.98 1.05
CA LEU A 72 -3.40 8.71 0.04
C LEU A 72 -2.89 8.98 -1.39
N ARG A 73 -2.18 10.11 -1.57
CA ARG A 73 -1.56 10.46 -2.87
C ARG A 73 -0.47 9.46 -3.27
N LEU A 74 0.38 9.03 -2.34
CA LEU A 74 1.41 8.01 -2.61
C LEU A 74 0.78 6.69 -3.05
N LEU A 75 -0.23 6.20 -2.31
CA LEU A 75 -0.89 4.94 -2.65
C LEU A 75 -1.54 4.99 -4.04
N ARG A 76 -2.19 6.11 -4.38
CA ARG A 76 -2.80 6.31 -5.71
C ARG A 76 -1.76 6.32 -6.84
N LEU A 77 -0.63 6.99 -6.64
CA LEU A 77 0.47 7.02 -7.62
C LEU A 77 1.09 5.62 -7.79
N SER A 78 1.35 4.92 -6.69
CA SER A 78 1.90 3.57 -6.70
C SER A 78 0.98 2.58 -7.42
N ARG A 79 -0.34 2.69 -7.21
CA ARG A 79 -1.31 1.91 -7.99
C ARG A 79 -1.24 2.23 -9.47
N SER A 80 -1.23 3.51 -9.86
CA SER A 80 -1.14 3.89 -11.27
C SER A 80 0.11 3.31 -11.94
N LYS A 81 1.24 3.30 -11.21
CA LYS A 81 2.51 2.73 -11.69
C LYS A 81 2.43 1.21 -11.86
N LEU A 82 1.92 0.50 -10.85
CA LEU A 82 1.72 -0.96 -10.91
C LEU A 82 0.76 -1.35 -12.04
N ARG A 83 -0.33 -0.60 -12.23
CA ARG A 83 -1.26 -0.81 -13.35
C ARG A 83 -0.61 -0.63 -14.72
N GLY A 84 0.28 0.35 -14.86
CA GLY A 84 1.09 0.50 -16.08
C GLY A 84 2.00 -0.69 -16.39
N GLN A 85 2.26 -1.54 -15.38
CA GLN A 85 3.07 -2.77 -15.49
C GLN A 85 2.21 -4.04 -15.51
N GLY A 86 0.88 -3.92 -15.56
CA GLY A 86 -0.05 -5.07 -15.55
C GLY A 86 -0.35 -5.66 -14.17
N GLY A 87 0.05 -5.00 -13.08
CA GLY A 87 -0.33 -5.35 -11.71
C GLY A 87 -1.43 -4.46 -11.14
N ASP A 88 -1.84 -4.70 -9.90
CA ASP A 88 -2.72 -3.78 -9.17
C ASP A 88 -2.27 -3.59 -7.72
N LEU A 89 -2.74 -2.50 -7.10
CA LEU A 89 -2.53 -2.21 -5.70
C LEU A 89 -3.86 -1.96 -5.01
N VAL A 90 -4.08 -2.66 -3.90
CA VAL A 90 -5.26 -2.53 -3.05
C VAL A 90 -4.80 -2.13 -1.65
N ALA A 91 -5.53 -1.22 -1.02
CA ALA A 91 -5.32 -0.87 0.37
C ALA A 91 -6.54 -1.27 1.21
N ARG A 92 -6.30 -1.72 2.43
CA ARG A 92 -7.29 -2.18 3.40
C ARG A 92 -6.98 -1.58 4.76
N SER A 93 -8.01 -1.35 5.58
CA SER A 93 -7.87 -0.95 6.98
C SER A 93 -9.01 -1.53 7.79
N ALA A 94 -8.78 -1.77 9.08
CA ALA A 94 -9.85 -2.07 10.03
C ALA A 94 -10.65 -0.81 10.41
N ASP A 95 -10.08 0.38 10.22
CA ASP A 95 -10.77 1.64 10.49
C ASP A 95 -11.73 1.99 9.33
N PRO A 96 -13.04 2.16 9.61
CA PRO A 96 -14.03 2.43 8.59
C PRO A 96 -13.85 3.80 7.91
N ASN A 97 -13.32 4.80 8.60
CA ASN A 97 -13.04 6.11 8.02
C ASN A 97 -11.87 6.02 7.03
N ILE A 98 -10.82 5.27 7.37
CA ILE A 98 -9.72 4.98 6.43
C ILE A 98 -10.26 4.22 5.22
N MET A 99 -11.09 3.20 5.43
CA MET A 99 -11.72 2.44 4.33
C MET A 99 -12.56 3.33 3.40
N GLU A 100 -13.35 4.25 3.95
CA GLU A 100 -14.12 5.22 3.17
C GLU A 100 -13.19 6.13 2.34
N MET A 101 -12.15 6.68 2.96
CA MET A 101 -11.15 7.50 2.25
C MET A 101 -10.46 6.72 1.12
N LEU A 102 -10.09 5.46 1.35
CA LEU A 102 -9.50 4.58 0.34
C LEU A 102 -10.48 4.30 -0.81
N ALA A 103 -11.77 4.09 -0.50
CA ALA A 103 -12.81 3.89 -1.51
C ALA A 103 -12.99 5.13 -2.39
N LEU A 104 -12.99 6.33 -1.81
CA LEU A 104 -13.11 7.61 -2.53
C LEU A 104 -11.97 7.84 -3.54
N ILE A 105 -10.77 7.33 -3.25
CA ILE A 105 -9.63 7.40 -4.17
C ILE A 105 -9.47 6.14 -5.04
N GLY A 106 -10.45 5.25 -5.01
CA GLY A 106 -10.50 4.03 -5.82
C GLY A 106 -9.64 2.86 -5.32
N LEU A 107 -8.98 2.97 -4.16
CA LEU A 107 -8.04 1.98 -3.64
C LEU A 107 -8.67 0.90 -2.75
N GLY A 108 -9.94 1.06 -2.38
CA GLY A 108 -10.66 0.07 -1.58
C GLY A 108 -10.85 -1.26 -2.32
N GLU A 109 -10.91 -2.35 -1.56
CA GLU A 109 -11.05 -3.73 -2.05
C GLU A 109 -12.24 -3.92 -3.01
N HIS A 110 -13.31 -3.15 -2.82
CA HIS A 110 -14.51 -3.19 -3.66
C HIS A 110 -14.27 -2.70 -5.11
N ASN A 111 -13.22 -1.92 -5.35
CA ASN A 111 -12.86 -1.47 -6.71
C ASN A 111 -12.03 -2.52 -7.46
N ALA A 112 -11.28 -3.38 -6.77
CA ALA A 112 -10.48 -4.42 -7.41
C ALA A 112 -11.37 -5.51 -8.04
N ALA A 113 -12.47 -5.88 -7.37
CA ALA A 113 -13.46 -6.81 -7.91
C ALA A 113 -14.12 -6.28 -9.20
N ASN A 114 -14.58 -5.02 -9.19
CA ASN A 114 -15.18 -4.39 -10.38
C ASN A 114 -14.18 -4.23 -11.55
N ALA A 115 -12.90 -3.94 -11.25
CA ALA A 115 -11.87 -3.84 -12.29
C ALA A 115 -11.55 -5.19 -12.94
N ALA A 116 -11.63 -6.30 -12.19
CA ALA A 116 -11.43 -7.64 -12.71
C ALA A 116 -12.63 -8.14 -13.55
N GLU A 117 -13.85 -7.70 -13.24
CA GLU A 117 -15.05 -8.07 -13.99
C GLU A 117 -15.22 -7.26 -15.29
N GLY A 118 -14.78 -6.00 -15.34
CA GLY A 118 -14.85 -5.16 -16.54
C GLY A 118 -13.97 -5.60 -17.71
N HIS A 119 -13.08 -6.59 -17.52
CA HIS A 119 -12.22 -7.14 -18.58
C HIS A 119 -12.75 -8.45 -19.20
N ARG A 120 -13.87 -8.99 -18.71
CA ARG A 120 -14.51 -10.20 -19.28
C ARG A 120 -15.66 -9.93 -20.24
N THR A 121 -15.97 -8.66 -20.51
CA THR A 121 -17.00 -8.26 -21.48
C THR A 121 -16.43 -7.27 -22.48
N ARG A 122 -15.59 -7.73 -23.40
CA ARG A 122 -15.46 -7.12 -24.73
C ARG A 122 -14.82 -8.06 -25.74
#